data_AF-A0A8J3G5P5-F1
#
_entry.id   AF-A0A8J3G5P5-F1
#
_cell.length_a   1.000
_cell.length_b   1.000
_cell.length_c   1.000
_cell.angle_alpha   90.00
_cell.angle_beta   90.00
_cell.angle_gamma   90.00
#
_symmetry.space_group_name_H-M   'P 1'
#
loop_
_entity.id
_entity.type
_entity.pdbx_description
1 polymer ?
#
loop_
_entity_poly.entity_id
_entity_poly.type
_entity_poly.pdbx_seq_one_letter_code
_entity_poly.pdbx_strand_id
1 'polypeptide(L)'
;MISVNRELKILELEKSEKLSFLTEKDSYIKFKEYQKNLSKIEAEVERIKDKIAAVDQSIEIEKEISKIQQGVEKSVNEIREAVNKRKHADINRIFNSIITDILGANALISIVQNKQGNIEYSADYQNPSDLNTTSEAQGTTYKKLLCMAFDLSLIIHYSNNSFFRFVYHDGILEGLDNRIKIRLLNKVKEICRDYNLQYILSLIDSDIPTEESGMKYEFLESEICLELNDKDDSGKLFLHSF
;
A
#
# COMPACT_ATOMS: atom_id res chain seq x y z
N MET A 1 8.48 4.79 -58.50
CA MET A 1 9.53 5.64 -57.88
C MET A 1 10.89 5.55 -58.58
N ILE A 2 11.33 4.38 -59.08
CA ILE A 2 12.67 4.23 -59.71
C ILE A 2 12.78 4.93 -61.09
N SER A 3 11.71 4.96 -61.92
CA SER A 3 11.75 5.64 -63.23
C SER A 3 11.83 7.16 -63.12
N VAL A 4 11.03 7.76 -62.22
CA VAL A 4 10.94 9.21 -61.99
C VAL A 4 12.30 9.82 -61.58
N ASN A 5 13.04 9.13 -60.69
CA ASN A 5 14.38 9.56 -60.28
C ASN A 5 15.42 9.47 -61.40
N ARG A 6 15.23 8.56 -62.36
CA ARG A 6 16.11 8.38 -63.53
C ARG A 6 15.86 9.49 -64.55
N GLU A 7 14.59 9.82 -64.77
CA GLU A 7 14.13 10.89 -65.65
C GLU A 7 14.57 12.27 -65.14
N LEU A 8 14.46 12.50 -63.82
CA LEU A 8 14.99 13.70 -63.15
C LEU A 8 16.49 13.90 -63.38
N LYS A 9 17.29 12.83 -63.31
CA LYS A 9 18.73 12.89 -63.58
C LYS A 9 19.04 13.25 -65.03
N ILE A 10 18.28 12.71 -65.99
CA ILE A 10 18.46 13.00 -67.41
C ILE A 10 18.10 14.46 -67.70
N LEU A 11 16.97 14.94 -67.15
CA LEU A 11 16.53 16.33 -67.27
C LEU A 11 17.50 17.32 -66.60
N GLU A 12 18.12 16.97 -65.48
CA GLU A 12 19.18 17.78 -64.87
C GLU A 12 20.43 17.87 -65.76
N LEU A 13 20.82 16.77 -66.41
CA LEU A 13 21.95 16.72 -67.34
C LEU A 13 21.70 17.59 -68.57
N GLU A 14 20.52 17.48 -69.20
CA GLU A 14 20.18 18.32 -70.35
C GLU A 14 20.07 19.81 -69.98
N LYS A 15 19.50 20.12 -68.81
CA LYS A 15 19.45 21.48 -68.28
C LYS A 15 20.87 22.02 -68.04
N SER A 16 21.77 21.17 -67.56
CA SER A 16 23.18 21.50 -67.32
C SER A 16 23.92 21.87 -68.61
N GLU A 17 23.75 21.08 -69.66
CA GLU A 17 24.38 21.35 -70.95
C GLU A 17 23.84 22.65 -71.57
N LYS A 18 22.52 22.83 -71.60
CA LYS A 18 21.88 24.03 -72.18
C LYS A 18 22.26 25.33 -71.47
N LEU A 19 22.36 25.31 -70.13
CA LEU A 19 22.76 26.50 -69.36
C LEU A 19 24.26 26.81 -69.51
N SER A 20 25.11 25.79 -69.61
CA SER A 20 26.56 25.98 -69.85
C SER A 20 26.87 26.62 -71.21
N PHE A 21 25.94 26.49 -72.16
CA PHE A 21 26.03 27.09 -73.49
C PHE A 21 25.51 28.54 -73.52
N LEU A 22 24.51 28.87 -72.69
CA LEU A 22 23.86 30.20 -72.64
C LEU A 22 24.54 31.21 -71.70
N THR A 23 25.45 30.76 -70.82
CA THR A 23 26.17 31.61 -69.86
C THR A 23 27.66 31.25 -69.85
N GLU A 24 28.55 32.19 -69.51
CA GLU A 24 29.96 31.90 -69.29
C GLU A 24 30.09 30.71 -68.31
N LYS A 25 30.91 29.72 -68.66
CA LYS A 25 31.05 28.43 -67.97
C LYS A 25 31.21 28.57 -66.44
N ASP A 26 31.86 29.64 -65.98
CA ASP A 26 32.04 29.97 -64.56
C ASP A 26 30.74 30.34 -63.83
N SER A 27 29.80 31.02 -64.50
CA SER A 27 28.52 31.42 -63.90
C SER A 27 27.60 30.21 -63.67
N TYR A 28 27.63 29.23 -64.58
CA TYR A 28 26.86 27.99 -64.42
C TYR A 28 27.40 27.11 -63.29
N ILE A 29 28.73 26.99 -63.17
CA ILE A 29 29.36 26.24 -62.07
C ILE A 29 28.98 26.86 -60.72
N LYS A 30 29.07 28.19 -60.60
CA LYS A 30 28.63 28.93 -59.40
C LYS A 30 27.14 28.70 -59.11
N PHE A 31 26.27 28.73 -60.11
CA PHE A 31 24.84 28.44 -59.94
C PHE A 31 24.59 27.04 -59.36
N LYS A 32 25.24 26.02 -59.89
CA LYS A 32 25.11 24.63 -59.40
C LYS A 32 25.64 24.46 -57.98
N GLU A 33 26.71 25.17 -57.64
CA GLU A 33 27.25 25.21 -56.28
C GLU A 33 26.28 25.90 -55.31
N TYR A 34 25.71 27.05 -55.68
CA TYR A 34 24.68 27.72 -54.90
C TYR A 34 23.42 26.86 -54.73
N GLN A 35 22.99 26.14 -55.77
CA GLN A 35 21.85 25.22 -55.68
C GLN A 35 22.11 24.08 -54.69
N LYS A 36 23.31 23.47 -54.72
CA LYS A 36 23.70 22.43 -53.77
C LYS A 36 23.78 22.97 -52.34
N ASN A 37 24.26 24.19 -52.16
CA ASN A 37 24.30 24.85 -50.86
C ASN A 37 22.89 25.19 -50.36
N LEU A 38 21.99 25.63 -51.25
CA LEU A 38 20.58 25.88 -50.93
C LEU A 38 19.90 24.61 -50.40
N SER A 39 20.04 23.47 -51.08
CA SER A 39 19.46 22.21 -50.62
C SER A 39 20.04 21.73 -49.29
N LYS A 40 21.32 22.00 -49.01
CA LYS A 40 21.92 21.71 -47.70
C LYS A 40 21.30 22.57 -46.60
N ILE A 41 21.15 23.87 -46.86
CA ILE A 41 20.54 24.82 -45.92
C ILE A 41 19.08 24.45 -45.67
N GLU A 42 18.31 24.10 -46.72
CA GLU A 42 16.91 23.66 -46.59
C GLU A 42 16.79 22.41 -45.70
N ALA A 43 17.63 21.40 -45.91
CA ALA A 43 17.66 20.20 -45.06
C ALA A 43 18.09 20.52 -43.62
N GLU A 44 18.98 21.48 -43.42
CA GLU A 44 19.40 21.93 -42.10
C GLU A 44 18.27 22.70 -41.39
N VAL A 45 17.54 23.55 -42.11
CA VAL A 45 16.36 24.26 -41.61
C VAL A 45 15.27 23.27 -41.20
N GLU A 46 15.02 22.22 -41.99
CA GLU A 46 14.03 21.19 -41.65
C GLU A 46 14.42 20.44 -40.36
N ARG A 47 15.69 20.04 -40.24
CA ARG A 47 16.21 19.44 -38.99
C ARG A 47 16.10 20.37 -37.78
N ILE A 48 16.30 21.68 -37.97
CA ILE A 48 16.14 22.66 -36.89
C ILE A 48 14.67 22.78 -36.50
N LYS A 49 13.74 22.78 -37.46
CA LYS A 49 12.30 22.79 -37.20
C LYS A 49 11.85 21.56 -36.42
N ASP A 50 12.31 20.36 -36.78
CA ASP A 50 12.00 19.14 -36.05
C ASP A 50 12.51 19.19 -34.60
N LYS A 51 13.71 19.74 -34.39
CA LYS A 51 14.26 19.95 -33.04
C LYS A 51 13.42 20.93 -32.23
N ILE A 52 12.95 22.02 -32.84
CA ILE A 52 12.06 22.99 -32.17
C ILE A 52 10.76 22.30 -31.75
N ALA A 53 10.14 21.52 -32.62
CA ALA A 53 8.91 20.79 -32.29
C ALA A 53 9.10 19.80 -31.13
N ALA A 54 10.24 19.09 -31.07
CA ALA A 54 10.57 18.21 -29.95
C ALA A 54 10.79 18.99 -28.63
N VAL A 55 11.38 20.19 -28.70
CA VAL A 55 11.54 21.09 -27.55
C VAL A 55 10.19 21.58 -27.06
N ASP A 56 9.29 21.99 -27.95
CA ASP A 56 7.93 22.44 -27.60
C ASP A 56 7.14 21.33 -26.88
N GLN A 57 7.25 20.08 -27.35
CA GLN A 57 6.65 18.92 -26.68
C GLN A 57 7.24 18.70 -25.28
N SER A 58 8.56 18.85 -25.13
CA SER A 58 9.24 18.71 -23.84
C SER A 58 8.77 19.78 -22.84
N ILE A 59 8.58 21.02 -23.29
CA ILE A 59 8.03 22.11 -22.48
C ILE A 59 6.62 21.78 -21.98
N GLU A 60 5.77 21.19 -22.83
CA GLU A 60 4.41 20.83 -22.42
C GLU A 60 4.41 19.71 -21.38
N ILE A 61 5.25 18.68 -21.56
CA ILE A 61 5.45 17.62 -20.58
C ILE A 61 5.95 18.19 -19.24
N GLU A 62 6.89 19.14 -19.26
CA GLU A 62 7.35 19.81 -18.04
C GLU A 62 6.24 20.56 -17.30
N LYS A 63 5.33 21.23 -18.02
CA LYS A 63 4.15 21.87 -17.41
C LYS A 63 3.23 20.85 -16.76
N GLU A 64 2.96 19.72 -17.44
CA GLU A 64 2.14 18.64 -16.88
C GLU A 64 2.77 18.05 -15.61
N ILE A 65 4.08 17.78 -15.64
CA ILE A 65 4.85 17.31 -14.49
C ILE A 65 4.71 18.30 -13.32
N SER A 66 4.90 19.60 -13.58
CA SER A 66 4.77 20.63 -12.54
C SER A 66 3.36 20.67 -11.94
N LYS A 67 2.32 20.55 -12.77
CA LYS A 67 0.93 20.51 -12.31
C LYS A 67 0.65 19.29 -11.44
N ILE A 68 1.15 18.11 -11.84
CA ILE A 68 1.02 16.88 -11.05
C ILE A 68 1.76 17.02 -9.72
N GLN A 69 2.98 17.57 -9.72
CA GLN A 69 3.77 17.81 -8.52
C GLN A 69 3.03 18.72 -7.52
N GLN A 70 2.39 19.80 -7.98
CA GLN A 70 1.55 20.64 -7.13
C GLN A 70 0.36 19.88 -6.54
N GLY A 71 -0.27 18.98 -7.30
CA GLY A 71 -1.35 18.12 -6.82
C GLY A 71 -0.89 17.13 -5.75
N VAL A 72 0.30 16.56 -5.92
CA VAL A 72 0.94 15.69 -4.92
C VAL A 72 1.21 16.48 -3.65
N GLU A 73 1.82 17.65 -3.75
CA GLU A 73 2.16 18.48 -2.59
C GLU A 73 0.92 18.91 -1.80
N LYS A 74 -0.17 19.23 -2.49
CA LYS A 74 -1.47 19.50 -1.85
C LYS A 74 -1.97 18.28 -1.06
N SER A 75 -1.98 17.10 -1.68
CA SER A 75 -2.39 15.85 -1.03
C SER A 75 -1.53 15.54 0.20
N VAL A 76 -0.22 15.73 0.11
CA VAL A 76 0.73 15.54 1.22
C VAL A 76 0.39 16.47 2.39
N ASN A 77 0.03 17.72 2.12
CA ASN A 77 -0.37 18.67 3.17
C ASN A 77 -1.72 18.29 3.80
N GLU A 78 -2.72 17.89 3.01
CA GLU A 78 -4.02 17.43 3.52
C GLU A 78 -3.86 16.22 4.45
N ILE A 79 -3.00 15.27 4.08
CA ILE A 79 -2.66 14.11 4.90
C ILE A 79 -2.02 14.55 6.23
N ARG A 80 -1.06 15.48 6.17
CA ARG A 80 -0.37 16.00 7.37
C ARG A 80 -1.35 16.65 8.35
N GLU A 81 -2.28 17.46 7.85
CA GLU A 81 -3.33 18.07 8.67
C GLU A 81 -4.26 17.01 9.30
N ALA A 82 -4.63 15.99 8.55
CA ALA A 82 -5.48 14.92 9.04
C ALA A 82 -4.81 14.13 10.18
N VAL A 83 -3.52 13.81 10.06
CA VAL A 83 -2.73 13.14 11.12
C VAL A 83 -2.61 14.01 12.35
N ASN A 84 -2.32 15.31 12.17
CA ASN A 84 -2.15 16.26 13.27
C ASN A 84 -3.43 16.47 14.10
N LYS A 85 -4.62 16.27 13.51
CA LYS A 85 -5.90 16.32 14.23
C LYS A 85 -6.06 15.21 15.27
N ARG A 86 -5.21 14.16 15.25
CA ARG A 86 -5.18 13.07 16.24
C ARG A 86 -6.54 12.46 16.57
N LYS A 87 -7.41 12.30 15.56
CA LYS A 87 -8.72 11.65 15.74
C LYS A 87 -8.63 10.20 16.25
N HIS A 88 -7.46 9.58 16.14
CA HIS A 88 -7.17 8.24 16.63
C HIS A 88 -6.75 8.19 18.11
N ALA A 89 -6.70 9.32 18.83
CA ALA A 89 -6.26 9.35 20.22
C ALA A 89 -7.11 8.47 21.14
N ASP A 90 -8.43 8.43 20.94
CA ASP A 90 -9.32 7.55 21.72
C ASP A 90 -9.08 6.07 21.42
N ILE A 91 -8.86 5.73 20.15
CA ILE A 91 -8.51 4.36 19.73
C ILE A 91 -7.20 3.94 20.41
N ASN A 92 -6.18 4.80 20.42
CA ASN A 92 -4.91 4.54 21.09
C ASN A 92 -5.07 4.34 22.61
N ARG A 93 -5.96 5.11 23.25
CA ARG A 93 -6.26 4.97 24.68
C ARG A 93 -6.91 3.63 24.99
N ILE A 94 -7.93 3.25 24.21
CA ILE A 94 -8.62 1.95 24.37
C ILE A 94 -7.63 0.81 24.12
N PHE A 95 -6.84 0.92 23.05
CA PHE A 95 -5.82 -0.04 22.67
C PHE A 95 -4.81 -0.29 23.78
N ASN A 96 -4.23 0.79 24.33
CA ASN A 96 -3.28 0.67 25.42
C ASN A 96 -3.93 0.03 26.65
N SER A 97 -5.16 0.42 26.99
CA SER A 97 -5.89 -0.17 28.13
C SER A 97 -6.06 -1.68 27.99
N ILE A 98 -6.45 -2.16 26.80
CA ILE A 98 -6.64 -3.60 26.55
C ILE A 98 -5.31 -4.34 26.73
N ILE A 99 -4.23 -3.83 26.14
CA ILE A 99 -2.91 -4.47 26.22
C ILE A 99 -2.37 -4.45 27.66
N THR A 100 -2.53 -3.34 28.38
CA THR A 100 -2.10 -3.23 29.78
C THR A 100 -2.86 -4.21 30.68
N ASP A 101 -4.16 -4.37 30.49
CA ASP A 101 -4.94 -5.32 31.32
C ASP A 101 -4.54 -6.78 31.07
N ILE A 102 -4.18 -7.13 29.83
CA ILE A 102 -3.81 -8.50 29.46
C ILE A 102 -2.36 -8.81 29.84
N LEU A 103 -1.43 -7.94 29.44
CA LEU A 103 0.01 -8.19 29.52
C LEU A 103 0.73 -7.44 30.65
N GLY A 104 0.12 -6.40 31.22
CA GLY A 104 0.79 -5.50 32.16
C GLY A 104 1.83 -4.58 31.50
N ALA A 105 1.86 -4.51 30.18
CA ALA A 105 2.76 -3.67 29.39
C ALA A 105 1.99 -2.55 28.68
N ASN A 106 2.70 -1.48 28.32
CA ASN A 106 2.13 -0.40 27.49
C ASN A 106 2.42 -0.65 26.01
N ALA A 107 1.47 -0.30 25.16
CA ALA A 107 1.61 -0.35 23.71
C ALA A 107 1.01 0.91 23.07
N LEU A 108 1.58 1.31 21.93
CA LEU A 108 1.18 2.50 21.21
C LEU A 108 0.98 2.20 19.73
N ILE A 109 -0.10 2.74 19.17
CA ILE A 109 -0.29 2.84 17.72
C ILE A 109 0.23 4.20 17.26
N SER A 110 1.20 4.20 16.36
CA SER A 110 1.75 5.40 15.75
C SER A 110 1.24 5.53 14.32
N ILE A 111 0.74 6.71 13.99
CA ILE A 111 0.34 7.09 12.64
C ILE A 111 1.19 8.30 12.28
N VAL A 112 2.14 8.11 11.37
CA VAL A 112 3.13 9.13 11.00
C VAL A 112 3.17 9.27 9.49
N GLN A 113 3.33 10.51 9.01
CA GLN A 113 3.63 10.75 7.61
C GLN A 113 5.14 10.59 7.38
N ASN A 114 5.53 9.71 6.47
CA ASN A 114 6.93 9.48 6.14
C ASN A 114 7.51 10.59 5.24
N LYS A 115 8.82 10.52 4.96
CA LYS A 115 9.53 11.54 4.15
C LYS A 115 9.00 11.68 2.72
N GLN A 116 8.28 10.68 2.21
CA GLN A 116 7.68 10.68 0.88
C GLN A 116 6.23 11.20 0.89
N GLY A 117 5.70 11.55 2.06
CA GLY A 117 4.34 12.05 2.21
C GLY A 117 3.27 10.96 2.41
N ASN A 118 3.68 9.69 2.47
CA ASN A 118 2.78 8.55 2.69
C ASN A 118 2.53 8.33 4.19
N ILE A 119 1.40 7.72 4.53
CA ILE A 119 1.14 7.31 5.92
C ILE A 119 1.81 5.98 6.23
N GLU A 120 2.53 5.94 7.33
CA GLU A 120 3.05 4.75 7.97
C GLU A 120 2.28 4.50 9.27
N TYR A 121 1.86 3.25 9.44
CA TYR A 121 1.21 2.75 10.64
C TYR A 121 2.15 1.77 11.33
N SER A 122 2.39 1.97 12.61
CA SER A 122 3.07 0.97 13.45
C SER A 122 2.34 0.79 14.76
N ALA A 123 2.41 -0.41 15.31
CA ALA A 123 1.88 -0.72 16.63
C ALA A 123 2.96 -1.53 17.35
N ASP A 124 3.48 -0.97 18.44
CA ASP A 124 4.61 -1.55 19.15
C ASP A 124 4.44 -1.39 20.66
N TYR A 125 5.06 -2.30 21.41
CA TYR A 125 5.19 -2.19 22.86
C TYR A 125 6.20 -1.09 23.21
N GLN A 126 5.87 -0.22 24.16
CA GLN A 126 6.73 0.92 24.50
C GLN A 126 8.04 0.49 25.17
N ASN A 127 7.97 -0.53 26.03
CA ASN A 127 9.13 -1.10 26.71
C ASN A 127 9.15 -2.61 26.48
N PRO A 128 9.77 -3.10 25.40
CA PRO A 128 9.82 -4.53 25.12
C PRO A 128 10.54 -5.34 26.21
N SER A 129 11.41 -4.71 27.00
CA SER A 129 12.08 -5.31 28.15
C SER A 129 11.16 -5.64 29.32
N ASP A 130 10.00 -4.99 29.42
CA ASP A 130 8.96 -5.30 30.42
C ASP A 130 8.22 -6.60 30.06
N LEU A 131 8.38 -7.06 28.80
CA LEU A 131 7.95 -8.38 28.38
C LEU A 131 9.06 -9.38 28.74
N ASN A 132 8.75 -10.31 29.64
CA ASN A 132 9.66 -11.38 30.04
C ASN A 132 9.90 -12.37 28.88
N THR A 133 10.67 -12.00 27.84
CA THR A 133 10.67 -12.75 26.57
C THR A 133 12.05 -12.87 25.90
N THR A 134 12.47 -14.10 25.59
CA THR A 134 13.78 -14.47 25.00
C THR A 134 13.68 -15.40 23.77
N SER A 135 12.61 -15.37 22.97
CA SER A 135 12.51 -16.25 21.78
C SER A 135 11.69 -15.67 20.62
N GLU A 136 12.09 -15.97 19.38
CA GLU A 136 11.47 -15.45 18.14
C GLU A 136 10.00 -15.86 17.97
N ALA A 137 9.60 -17.07 18.40
CA ALA A 137 8.22 -17.56 18.31
C ALA A 137 7.21 -16.70 19.11
N GLN A 138 7.66 -16.06 20.19
CA GLN A 138 6.82 -15.14 20.95
C GLN A 138 6.52 -13.85 20.19
N GLY A 139 7.40 -13.40 19.30
CA GLY A 139 7.16 -12.20 18.49
C GLY A 139 5.88 -12.29 17.65
N THR A 140 5.61 -13.45 17.06
CA THR A 140 4.37 -13.69 16.30
C THR A 140 3.14 -13.66 17.20
N THR A 141 3.19 -14.32 18.36
CA THR A 141 2.08 -14.35 19.32
C THR A 141 1.76 -12.97 19.90
N TYR A 142 2.78 -12.20 20.29
CA TYR A 142 2.58 -10.83 20.77
C TYR A 142 2.06 -9.90 19.66
N LYS A 143 2.42 -10.15 18.40
CA LYS A 143 1.84 -9.42 17.27
C LYS A 143 0.36 -9.76 17.07
N LYS A 144 -0.04 -11.03 17.23
CA LYS A 144 -1.47 -11.43 17.22
C LYS A 144 -2.27 -10.66 18.28
N LEU A 145 -1.72 -10.48 19.48
CA LEU A 145 -2.36 -9.70 20.55
C LEU A 145 -2.52 -8.21 20.20
N LEU A 146 -1.52 -7.59 19.58
CA LEU A 146 -1.63 -6.21 19.09
C LEU A 146 -2.73 -6.10 18.03
N CYS A 147 -2.80 -7.03 17.07
CA CYS A 147 -3.87 -7.03 16.07
C CYS A 147 -5.26 -7.14 16.73
N MET A 148 -5.43 -8.11 17.63
CA MET A 148 -6.70 -8.31 18.35
C MET A 148 -7.10 -7.07 19.15
N ALA A 149 -6.16 -6.46 19.88
CA ALA A 149 -6.43 -5.24 20.65
C ALA A 149 -6.82 -4.07 19.74
N PHE A 150 -6.22 -3.96 18.56
CA PHE A 150 -6.58 -2.94 17.56
C PHE A 150 -8.00 -3.14 17.05
N ASP A 151 -8.36 -4.36 16.66
CA ASP A 151 -9.70 -4.70 16.17
C ASP A 151 -10.76 -4.41 17.24
N LEU A 152 -10.50 -4.82 18.49
CA LEU A 152 -11.36 -4.49 19.63
C LEU A 152 -11.47 -2.97 19.86
N SER A 153 -10.36 -2.24 19.74
CA SER A 153 -10.37 -0.79 19.94
C SER A 153 -11.22 -0.05 18.92
N LEU A 154 -11.23 -0.53 17.67
CA LEU A 154 -12.08 0.03 16.62
C LEU A 154 -13.56 -0.21 16.91
N ILE A 155 -13.96 -1.45 17.19
CA ILE A 155 -15.38 -1.76 17.45
C ILE A 155 -15.89 -1.10 18.74
N ILE A 156 -15.04 -0.94 19.76
CA ILE A 156 -15.36 -0.19 20.98
C ILE A 156 -15.54 1.29 20.65
N HIS A 157 -14.60 1.91 19.94
CA HIS A 157 -14.67 3.32 19.58
C HIS A 157 -15.93 3.65 18.77
N TYR A 158 -16.31 2.76 17.85
CA TYR A 158 -17.49 2.92 17.01
C TYR A 158 -18.76 2.26 17.56
N SER A 159 -18.75 1.77 18.81
CA SER A 159 -19.90 1.06 19.42
C SER A 159 -21.20 1.88 19.50
N ASN A 160 -21.08 3.22 19.53
CA ASN A 160 -22.23 4.14 19.50
C ASN A 160 -22.68 4.53 18.08
N ASN A 161 -22.00 4.02 17.05
CA ASN A 161 -22.32 4.27 15.65
C ASN A 161 -22.92 3.02 14.99
N SER A 162 -23.45 3.18 13.78
CA SER A 162 -23.84 2.04 12.93
C SER A 162 -22.58 1.37 12.38
N PHE A 163 -21.92 0.56 13.21
CA PHE A 163 -20.72 -0.19 12.89
C PHE A 163 -20.86 -1.66 13.26
N PHE A 164 -19.92 -2.49 12.81
CA PHE A 164 -19.89 -3.91 13.16
C PHE A 164 -19.80 -4.10 14.68
N ARG A 165 -20.54 -5.08 15.19
CA ARG A 165 -20.60 -5.42 16.62
C ARG A 165 -20.05 -6.82 16.92
N PHE A 166 -19.34 -7.41 15.98
CA PHE A 166 -18.72 -8.71 16.18
C PHE A 166 -17.29 -8.74 15.65
N VAL A 167 -16.49 -9.64 16.19
CA VAL A 167 -15.13 -9.93 15.72
C VAL A 167 -14.85 -11.43 15.82
N TYR A 168 -14.04 -11.94 14.91
CA TYR A 168 -13.60 -13.33 14.89
C TYR A 168 -12.07 -13.40 14.88
N HIS A 169 -11.47 -14.13 15.82
CA HIS A 169 -10.03 -14.38 15.85
C HIS A 169 -9.71 -15.87 15.95
N ASP A 170 -8.96 -16.36 14.96
CA ASP A 170 -8.50 -17.74 14.93
C ASP A 170 -7.20 -17.93 15.71
N GLY A 171 -7.12 -18.98 16.53
CA GLY A 171 -5.88 -19.38 17.21
C GLY A 171 -5.27 -18.27 18.08
N ILE A 172 -6.07 -17.37 18.64
CA ILE A 172 -5.56 -16.21 19.41
C ILE A 172 -4.89 -16.62 20.72
N LEU A 173 -5.21 -17.80 21.23
CA LEU A 173 -4.67 -18.36 22.47
C LEU A 173 -3.39 -19.19 22.26
N GLU A 174 -2.98 -19.44 21.01
CA GLU A 174 -1.85 -20.29 20.69
C GLU A 174 -0.52 -19.73 21.21
N GLY A 175 0.27 -20.57 21.89
CA GLY A 175 1.60 -20.20 22.37
C GLY A 175 1.63 -19.15 23.50
N LEU A 176 0.46 -18.78 24.06
CA LEU A 176 0.36 -17.91 25.24
C LEU A 176 0.49 -18.70 26.54
N ASP A 177 1.06 -18.06 27.56
CA ASP A 177 1.01 -18.57 28.93
C ASP A 177 -0.43 -18.59 29.46
N ASN A 178 -0.78 -19.59 30.28
CA ASN A 178 -2.12 -19.76 30.83
C ASN A 178 -2.65 -18.51 31.54
N ARG A 179 -1.79 -17.76 32.26
CA ARG A 179 -2.20 -16.55 32.96
C ARG A 179 -2.62 -15.46 31.98
N ILE A 180 -1.92 -15.32 30.86
CA ILE A 180 -2.25 -14.36 29.81
C ILE A 180 -3.55 -14.76 29.10
N LYS A 181 -3.72 -16.06 28.79
CA LYS A 181 -4.95 -16.58 28.19
C LYS A 181 -6.17 -16.27 29.07
N ILE A 182 -6.08 -16.51 30.38
CA ILE A 182 -7.18 -16.24 31.33
C ILE A 182 -7.49 -14.74 31.40
N ARG A 183 -6.47 -13.87 31.49
CA ARG A 183 -6.67 -12.41 31.48
C ARG A 183 -7.34 -11.93 30.20
N LEU A 184 -6.91 -12.45 29.04
CA LEU A 184 -7.52 -12.14 27.75
C LEU A 184 -9.00 -12.54 27.74
N LEU A 185 -9.33 -13.77 28.10
CA LEU A 185 -10.72 -14.25 28.12
C LEU A 185 -11.60 -13.40 29.03
N ASN A 186 -11.12 -13.10 30.24
CA ASN A 186 -11.86 -12.25 31.19
C ASN A 186 -12.06 -10.83 30.65
N LYS A 187 -11.03 -10.24 30.04
CA LYS A 187 -11.12 -8.89 29.47
C LYS A 187 -12.08 -8.85 28.29
N VAL A 188 -12.06 -9.86 27.43
CA VAL A 188 -13.01 -9.99 26.32
C VAL A 188 -14.44 -10.10 26.84
N LYS A 189 -14.70 -10.93 27.87
CA LYS A 189 -16.03 -11.05 28.49
C LYS A 189 -16.52 -9.73 29.10
N GLU A 190 -15.64 -8.94 29.70
CA GLU A 190 -15.95 -7.57 30.15
C GLU A 190 -16.35 -6.67 28.98
N ILE A 191 -15.51 -6.60 27.93
CA ILE A 191 -15.77 -5.77 26.75
C ILE A 191 -17.09 -6.13 26.07
N CYS A 192 -17.38 -7.42 25.90
CA CYS A 192 -18.64 -7.88 25.29
C CYS A 192 -19.87 -7.39 26.08
N ARG A 193 -19.80 -7.41 27.42
CA ARG A 193 -20.88 -6.93 28.30
C ARG A 193 -21.03 -5.41 28.24
N ASP A 194 -19.92 -4.68 28.31
CA ASP A 194 -19.94 -3.22 28.42
C ASP A 194 -20.37 -2.54 27.12
N TYR A 195 -20.00 -3.10 25.97
CA TYR A 195 -20.23 -2.50 24.66
C TYR A 195 -21.26 -3.23 23.80
N ASN A 196 -21.89 -4.29 24.33
CA ASN A 196 -22.85 -5.14 23.61
C ASN A 196 -22.25 -5.65 22.29
N LEU A 197 -21.15 -6.38 22.40
CA LEU A 197 -20.37 -6.93 21.29
C LEU A 197 -20.35 -8.46 21.34
N GLN A 198 -20.17 -9.09 20.19
CA GLN A 198 -19.98 -10.53 20.04
C GLN A 198 -18.53 -10.85 19.67
N TYR A 199 -17.78 -11.44 20.58
CA TYR A 199 -16.43 -11.92 20.30
C TYR A 199 -16.46 -13.43 20.04
N ILE A 200 -15.94 -13.84 18.89
CA ILE A 200 -15.86 -15.24 18.48
C ILE A 200 -14.39 -15.60 18.37
N LEU A 201 -14.01 -16.75 18.92
CA LEU A 201 -12.67 -17.31 18.75
C LEU A 201 -12.75 -18.81 18.55
N SER A 202 -11.84 -19.35 17.75
CA SER A 202 -11.62 -20.77 17.57
C SER A 202 -10.39 -21.20 18.38
N LEU A 203 -10.46 -22.40 18.92
CA LEU A 203 -9.38 -23.03 19.67
C LEU A 203 -9.47 -24.55 19.56
N ILE A 204 -8.34 -25.22 19.75
CA ILE A 204 -8.28 -26.67 19.95
C ILE A 204 -8.18 -27.00 21.45
N ASP A 205 -8.52 -28.23 21.83
CA ASP A 205 -8.58 -28.65 23.24
C ASP A 205 -7.25 -28.44 24.02
N SER A 206 -6.11 -28.48 23.34
CA SER A 206 -4.79 -28.23 23.93
C SER A 206 -4.53 -26.74 24.23
N ASP A 207 -5.28 -25.82 23.61
CA ASP A 207 -5.11 -24.38 23.81
C ASP A 207 -5.98 -23.82 24.93
N ILE A 208 -6.92 -24.59 25.46
CA ILE A 208 -7.71 -24.22 26.64
C ILE A 208 -6.76 -23.99 27.82
N PRO A 209 -6.78 -22.79 28.46
CA PRO A 209 -5.89 -22.54 29.58
C PRO A 209 -6.18 -23.44 30.77
N THR A 210 -5.16 -23.75 31.54
CA THR A 210 -5.30 -24.41 32.84
C THR A 210 -5.24 -23.36 33.95
N GLU A 211 -6.21 -23.41 34.86
CA GLU A 211 -6.24 -22.54 36.04
C GLU A 211 -5.22 -22.98 37.10
N GLU A 212 -5.02 -22.14 38.12
CA GLU A 212 -4.11 -22.45 39.24
C GLU A 212 -4.53 -23.70 40.02
N SER A 213 -5.82 -24.06 39.97
CA SER A 213 -6.37 -25.29 40.55
C SER A 213 -5.95 -26.57 39.81
N GLY A 214 -5.31 -26.44 38.63
CA GLY A 214 -4.96 -27.56 37.76
C GLY A 214 -6.09 -28.03 36.84
N MET A 215 -7.28 -27.41 36.94
CA MET A 215 -8.42 -27.68 36.06
C MET A 215 -8.34 -26.83 34.79
N LYS A 216 -8.87 -27.35 33.68
CA LYS A 216 -9.05 -26.54 32.46
C LYS A 216 -10.07 -25.43 32.72
N TYR A 217 -9.86 -24.29 32.07
CA TYR A 217 -10.80 -23.18 32.05
C TYR A 217 -12.13 -23.65 31.45
N GLU A 218 -13.21 -23.40 32.17
CA GLU A 218 -14.54 -23.83 31.80
C GLU A 218 -15.27 -22.72 31.05
N PHE A 219 -15.71 -23.02 29.83
CA PHE A 219 -16.61 -22.16 29.07
C PHE A 219 -18.06 -22.53 29.41
N LEU A 220 -18.93 -21.54 29.58
CA LEU A 220 -20.35 -21.80 29.78
C LEU A 220 -20.93 -22.40 28.50
N GLU A 221 -21.94 -23.28 28.61
CA GLU A 221 -22.63 -23.83 27.43
C GLU A 221 -23.18 -22.72 26.51
N SER A 222 -23.63 -21.60 27.08
CA SER A 222 -24.09 -20.44 26.32
C SER A 222 -22.99 -19.68 25.56
N GLU A 223 -21.72 -19.92 25.91
CA GLU A 223 -20.55 -19.33 25.24
C GLU A 223 -20.05 -20.21 24.08
N ILE A 224 -20.51 -21.47 24.00
CA ILE A 224 -20.11 -22.43 22.98
C ILE A 224 -21.12 -22.39 21.83
N CYS A 225 -20.73 -21.78 20.71
CA CYS A 225 -21.55 -21.72 19.51
C CYS A 225 -21.50 -23.02 18.69
N LEU A 226 -20.34 -23.67 18.64
CA LEU A 226 -20.09 -24.85 17.83
C LEU A 226 -18.94 -25.68 18.43
N GLU A 227 -19.17 -26.98 18.58
CA GLU A 227 -18.14 -27.95 18.94
C GLU A 227 -17.90 -28.87 17.74
N LEU A 228 -16.64 -29.00 17.32
CA LEU A 228 -16.23 -29.82 16.19
C LEU A 228 -15.40 -31.01 16.67
N ASN A 229 -15.50 -32.13 15.97
CA ASN A 229 -14.71 -33.32 16.24
C ASN A 229 -14.49 -34.16 14.97
N ASP A 230 -13.42 -34.94 14.95
CA ASP A 230 -13.05 -35.77 13.79
C ASP A 230 -13.63 -37.20 13.85
N LYS A 231 -14.69 -37.46 14.63
CA LYS A 231 -15.24 -38.82 14.77
C LYS A 231 -15.99 -39.27 13.52
N ASP A 232 -16.73 -38.36 12.89
CA ASP A 232 -17.49 -38.61 11.66
C ASP A 232 -17.71 -37.31 10.88
N ASP A 233 -18.41 -37.39 9.75
CA ASP A 233 -18.73 -36.23 8.92
C ASP A 233 -19.59 -35.20 9.68
N SER A 234 -20.47 -35.62 10.59
CA SER A 234 -21.35 -34.73 11.34
C SER A 234 -20.61 -33.83 12.35
N GLY A 235 -19.44 -34.29 12.82
CA GLY A 235 -18.56 -33.51 13.68
C GLY A 235 -17.71 -32.47 12.95
N LYS A 236 -17.72 -32.43 11.61
CA LYS A 236 -16.91 -31.53 10.79
C LYS A 236 -17.67 -30.27 10.40
N LEU A 237 -16.94 -29.17 10.21
CA LEU A 237 -17.53 -27.88 9.81
C LEU A 237 -18.36 -27.96 8.52
N PHE A 238 -17.94 -28.79 7.56
CA PHE A 238 -18.59 -28.93 6.25
C PHE A 238 -19.40 -30.22 6.07
N LEU A 239 -19.63 -30.96 7.15
CA LEU A 239 -20.48 -32.14 7.15
C LEU A 239 -20.07 -33.26 6.15
N HIS A 240 -18.79 -33.31 5.73
CA HIS A 240 -18.26 -34.37 4.86
C HIS A 240 -16.73 -34.53 4.96
N SER A 241 -16.22 -35.68 4.50
CA SER A 241 -14.79 -35.99 4.37
C SER A 241 -14.29 -35.79 2.93
N PHE A 242 -13.09 -35.22 2.76
CA PHE A 242 -12.40 -35.07 1.47
C PHE A 242 -11.54 -36.30 1.13
#